data_AF-A0A7X7VY01-F1
#
_entry.id   AF-A0A7X7VY01-F1
#
_cell.length_a   1.000
_cell.length_b   1.000
_cell.length_c   1.000
_cell.angle_alpha   90.00
_cell.angle_beta   90.00
_cell.angle_gamma   90.00
#
_symmetry.space_group_name_H-M   'P 1'
#
loop_
_entity.id
_entity.type
_entity.pdbx_description
1 polymer ?
#
loop_
_entity_poly.entity_id
_entity_poly.type
_entity_poly.pdbx_seq_one_letter_code
_entity_poly.pdbx_strand_id
1 'polypeptide(L)'
;MDLSFDAVYYEPDSLRYELGKTLKQKYQDLPWIEIESHNRIPEFSSAENREFPRLKRHLIIGIRKTHKYVGNHKVSDWLVPYTSSGCRAMCLYCYLVCNYNKCSYLRLFVNREQMMLKLLKTGREAAEPQTFEIGSNSDLVLENTITGNLNWTIDYF
;
A
#
# COMPACT_ATOMS: atom_id res chain seq x y z
N MET A 1 -20.65 0.61 2.37
CA MET A 1 -20.12 -0.03 1.15
C MET A 1 -19.46 -1.30 1.58
N ASP A 2 -19.89 -2.43 1.03
CA ASP A 2 -19.20 -3.71 1.28
C ASP A 2 -17.88 -3.72 0.50
N LEU A 3 -16.76 -3.88 1.21
CA LEU A 3 -15.40 -3.88 0.65
C LEU A 3 -15.07 -5.27 0.11
N SER A 4 -15.79 -5.72 -0.91
CA SER A 4 -15.56 -7.03 -1.52
C SER A 4 -14.48 -6.97 -2.61
N PHE A 5 -13.39 -7.71 -2.45
CA PHE A 5 -12.37 -7.89 -3.48
C PHE A 5 -12.73 -9.07 -4.39
N ASP A 6 -12.36 -8.98 -5.67
CA ASP A 6 -12.65 -10.06 -6.63
C ASP A 6 -11.54 -11.14 -6.62
N ALA A 7 -10.30 -10.74 -6.34
CA ALA A 7 -9.14 -11.62 -6.24
C ALA A 7 -8.00 -10.94 -5.47
N VAL A 8 -7.07 -11.74 -4.95
CA VAL A 8 -5.83 -11.30 -4.33
C VAL A 8 -4.65 -11.69 -5.21
N TYR A 9 -3.86 -10.71 -5.63
CA TYR A 9 -2.59 -10.92 -6.33
C TYR A 9 -1.46 -10.74 -5.33
N TYR A 10 -0.57 -11.71 -5.19
CA TYR A 10 0.42 -11.69 -4.11
C TYR A 10 1.81 -12.13 -4.52
N GLU A 11 2.83 -11.50 -3.93
CA GLU A 11 4.20 -12.00 -3.97
C GLU A 11 4.33 -13.16 -2.95
N PRO A 12 4.85 -14.35 -3.32
CA PRO A 12 4.90 -15.51 -2.41
C PRO A 12 5.58 -15.23 -1.06
N ASP A 13 6.66 -14.45 -1.08
CA ASP A 13 7.40 -14.08 0.13
C ASP A 13 6.59 -13.22 1.11
N SER A 14 5.51 -12.56 0.66
CA SER A 14 4.64 -11.77 1.53
C SER A 14 3.98 -12.64 2.61
N LEU A 15 3.76 -13.93 2.34
CA LEU A 15 3.17 -14.88 3.30
C LEU A 15 4.13 -15.28 4.43
N ARG A 16 5.40 -14.86 4.37
CA ARG A 16 6.36 -15.05 5.47
C ARG A 16 6.14 -14.05 6.62
N TYR A 17 5.40 -12.97 6.38
CA TYR A 17 5.10 -11.93 7.37
C TYR A 17 3.76 -12.19 8.06
N GLU A 18 3.66 -11.85 9.34
CA GLU A 18 2.43 -12.09 10.13
C GLU A 18 1.20 -11.39 9.56
N LEU A 19 1.35 -10.15 9.07
CA LEU A 19 0.27 -9.46 8.37
C LEU A 19 -0.13 -10.20 7.08
N GLY A 20 0.82 -10.75 6.33
CA GLY A 20 0.55 -11.54 5.14
C GLY A 20 -0.26 -12.81 5.44
N LYS A 21 0.11 -13.54 6.50
CA LYS A 21 -0.63 -14.72 6.99
C LYS A 21 -2.05 -14.34 7.43
N THR A 22 -2.19 -13.24 8.16
CA THR A 22 -3.49 -12.72 8.62
C THR A 22 -4.39 -12.37 7.44
N LEU A 23 -3.86 -11.66 6.44
CA LEU A 23 -4.60 -11.32 5.22
C LEU A 23 -4.95 -12.57 4.39
N LYS A 24 -4.07 -13.58 4.37
CA LYS A 24 -4.34 -14.87 3.74
C LYS A 24 -5.53 -15.57 4.35
N GLN A 25 -5.62 -15.60 5.67
CA GLN A 25 -6.77 -16.17 6.36
C GLN A 25 -8.05 -15.33 6.16
N LYS A 26 -7.94 -14.00 6.27
CA LYS A 26 -9.07 -13.07 6.11
C LYS A 26 -9.73 -13.15 4.73
N TYR A 27 -8.94 -13.38 3.68
CA TYR A 27 -9.40 -13.46 2.30
C TYR A 27 -9.21 -14.85 1.69
N GLN A 28 -9.29 -15.91 2.49
CA GLN A 28 -9.05 -17.28 2.05
C GLN A 28 -10.04 -17.75 0.97
N ASP A 29 -11.26 -17.21 0.97
CA ASP A 29 -12.34 -17.58 0.04
C ASP A 29 -12.21 -16.89 -1.34
N LEU A 30 -11.28 -15.95 -1.49
CA LEU A 30 -10.99 -15.30 -2.77
C LEU A 30 -9.95 -16.11 -3.56
N PRO A 31 -9.92 -15.98 -4.90
CA PRO A 31 -8.79 -16.47 -5.69
C PRO A 31 -7.49 -15.78 -5.30
N TRP A 32 -6.43 -16.57 -5.07
CA TRP A 32 -5.07 -16.08 -4.81
C TRP A 32 -4.18 -16.38 -6.01
N ILE A 33 -3.67 -15.33 -6.63
CA ILE A 33 -2.89 -15.39 -7.87
C ILE A 33 -1.46 -14.94 -7.56
N GLU A 34 -0.50 -15.84 -7.77
CA GLU A 34 0.91 -15.53 -7.58
C GLU A 34 1.41 -14.55 -8.64
N ILE A 35 2.17 -13.55 -8.19
CA ILE A 35 2.84 -12.58 -9.05
C ILE A 35 4.32 -12.50 -8.70
N GLU A 36 5.15 -12.25 -9.70
CA GLU A 36 6.58 -12.02 -9.51
C GLU A 36 6.85 -10.68 -8.79
N SER A 37 6.04 -9.65 -9.09
CA SER A 37 6.28 -8.30 -8.58
C SER A 37 5.01 -7.47 -8.49
N HIS A 38 4.76 -6.87 -7.32
CA HIS A 38 3.68 -5.89 -7.11
C HIS A 38 3.83 -4.60 -7.95
N ASN A 39 5.03 -4.35 -8.52
CA ASN A 39 5.28 -3.17 -9.35
C ASN A 39 4.84 -3.38 -10.81
N ARG A 40 4.81 -4.63 -11.28
CA ARG A 40 4.43 -4.94 -12.65
C ARG A 40 3.74 -6.29 -12.71
N ILE A 41 2.41 -6.24 -12.79
CA ILE A 41 1.56 -7.39 -13.07
C ILE A 41 1.25 -7.34 -14.58
N PRO A 42 1.81 -8.24 -15.41
CA PRO A 42 1.70 -8.16 -16.87
C PRO A 42 0.26 -8.02 -17.37
N GLU A 43 -0.68 -8.81 -16.83
CA GLU A 43 -2.11 -8.76 -17.14
C GLU A 43 -2.71 -7.35 -16.92
N PHE A 44 -2.30 -6.67 -15.86
CA PHE A 44 -2.83 -5.35 -15.52
C PHE A 44 -2.18 -4.25 -16.37
N SER A 45 -0.89 -4.40 -16.65
CA SER A 45 -0.15 -3.48 -17.52
C SER A 45 -0.66 -3.51 -18.95
N SER A 46 -1.04 -4.69 -19.47
CA SER A 46 -1.57 -4.86 -20.83
C SER A 46 -3.07 -4.57 -20.95
N ALA A 47 -3.80 -4.49 -19.83
CA ALA A 47 -5.24 -4.22 -19.83
C ALA A 47 -5.60 -2.87 -20.50
N GLU A 48 -6.77 -2.82 -21.14
CA GLU A 48 -7.31 -1.58 -21.72
C GLU A 48 -7.77 -0.60 -20.62
N ASN A 49 -7.84 0.69 -20.92
CA ASN A 49 -8.26 1.70 -19.93
C ASN A 49 -9.70 1.48 -19.41
N ARG A 50 -10.59 0.86 -20.20
CA ARG A 50 -11.95 0.52 -19.76
C ARG A 50 -11.98 -0.49 -18.60
N GLU A 51 -10.89 -1.24 -18.42
CA GLU A 51 -10.74 -2.22 -17.34
C GLU A 51 -10.44 -1.57 -15.99
N PHE A 52 -10.18 -0.25 -15.95
CA PHE A 52 -9.82 0.47 -14.74
C PHE A 52 -10.73 0.18 -13.53
N PRO A 53 -12.07 0.16 -13.65
CA PRO A 53 -12.94 -0.19 -12.53
C PRO A 53 -12.75 -1.63 -12.04
N ARG A 54 -12.49 -2.58 -12.95
CA ARG A 54 -12.22 -3.98 -12.59
C ARG A 54 -10.89 -4.10 -11.85
N LEU A 55 -9.84 -3.48 -12.37
CA LEU A 55 -8.51 -3.49 -11.74
C LEU A 55 -8.53 -2.95 -10.30
N LYS A 56 -9.37 -1.95 -10.03
CA LYS A 56 -9.57 -1.37 -8.68
C LYS A 56 -10.21 -2.32 -7.68
N ARG A 57 -10.87 -3.39 -8.13
CA ARG A 57 -11.52 -4.40 -7.29
C ARG A 57 -10.60 -5.54 -6.87
N HIS A 58 -9.37 -5.58 -7.35
CA HIS A 58 -8.36 -6.54 -6.90
C HIS A 58 -7.53 -5.99 -5.75
N LEU A 59 -7.10 -6.90 -4.86
CA LEU A 59 -6.17 -6.59 -3.78
C LEU A 59 -4.78 -7.07 -4.17
N ILE A 60 -3.77 -6.21 -4.06
CA ILE A 60 -2.39 -6.60 -4.34
C ILE A 60 -1.60 -6.61 -3.03
N ILE A 61 -0.93 -7.71 -2.73
CA ILE A 61 -0.13 -7.90 -1.51
C ILE A 61 1.33 -8.15 -1.88
N GLY A 62 2.24 -7.34 -1.36
CA GLY A 62 3.67 -7.48 -1.64
C GLY A 62 4.55 -7.06 -0.48
N ILE A 63 5.85 -7.03 -0.74
CA ILE A 63 6.87 -6.56 0.19
C ILE A 63 7.46 -5.26 -0.35
N ARG A 64 7.46 -4.21 0.48
CA ARG A 64 8.11 -2.97 0.10
C ARG A 64 9.61 -3.09 0.30
N LYS A 65 10.36 -3.24 -0.79
CA LYS A 65 11.83 -3.37 -0.75
C LYS A 65 12.51 -2.00 -0.61
N THR A 66 11.97 -0.99 -1.27
CA THR A 66 12.54 0.36 -1.30
C THR A 66 11.93 1.26 -0.22
N HIS A 67 12.77 1.72 0.69
CA HIS A 67 12.38 2.57 1.82
C HIS A 67 12.93 4.00 1.71
N LYS A 68 13.13 4.54 0.50
CA LYS A 68 13.74 5.86 0.30
C LYS A 68 12.76 6.98 0.64
N TYR A 69 13.13 7.87 1.56
CA TYR A 69 12.33 9.04 1.91
C TYR A 69 12.59 10.16 0.92
N VAL A 70 11.55 10.91 0.59
CA VAL A 70 11.64 12.06 -0.33
C VAL A 70 11.37 13.31 0.48
N GLY A 71 12.26 14.31 0.41
CA GLY A 71 12.04 15.58 1.08
C GLY A 71 10.74 16.24 0.59
N ASN A 72 9.97 16.77 1.52
CA ASN A 72 8.75 17.51 1.27
C ASN A 72 8.83 18.85 1.98
N HIS A 73 8.23 19.88 1.38
CA HIS A 73 8.20 21.23 1.93
C HIS A 73 6.82 21.86 1.80
N LYS A 74 5.78 21.01 1.70
CA LYS A 74 4.39 21.44 1.57
C LYS A 74 3.63 21.28 2.88
N VAL A 75 3.61 20.06 3.41
CA VAL A 75 2.79 19.66 4.57
C VAL A 75 3.57 18.81 5.59
N SER A 76 4.76 18.34 5.23
CA SER A 76 5.63 17.49 6.03
C SER A 76 7.07 17.72 5.60
N ASP A 77 8.04 17.25 6.38
CA ASP A 77 9.46 17.28 6.03
C ASP A 77 9.83 16.12 5.08
N TRP A 78 9.12 15.00 5.20
CA TRP A 78 9.36 13.78 4.42
C TRP A 78 8.07 13.16 3.89
N LEU A 79 8.12 12.67 2.65
CA LEU A 79 7.20 11.66 2.14
C LEU A 79 7.79 10.28 2.41
N VAL A 80 7.03 9.47 3.13
CA VAL A 80 7.46 8.14 3.57
C VAL A 80 6.78 7.06 2.72
N PRO A 81 7.54 6.19 2.05
CA PRO A 81 7.00 4.96 1.48
C PRO A 81 6.56 4.02 2.60
N TYR A 82 5.26 3.95 2.88
CA TYR A 82 4.69 3.20 3.99
C TYR A 82 3.84 1.98 3.56
N THR A 83 2.84 1.61 4.36
CA THR A 83 2.05 0.35 4.30
C THR A 83 1.23 0.13 3.04
N SER A 84 0.96 1.18 2.25
CA SER A 84 0.20 1.05 1.02
C SER A 84 0.65 1.97 -0.11
N SER A 85 0.15 1.65 -1.30
CA SER A 85 0.20 2.55 -2.46
C SER A 85 -0.98 2.32 -3.39
N GLY A 86 -1.42 3.36 -4.09
CA GLY A 86 -2.68 3.36 -4.83
C GLY A 86 -3.89 3.36 -3.89
N CYS A 87 -5.08 3.29 -4.48
CA CYS A 87 -6.34 3.28 -3.74
C CYS A 87 -7.41 2.54 -4.55
N ARG A 88 -8.38 1.92 -3.87
CA ARG A 88 -9.54 1.30 -4.51
C ARG A 88 -10.56 2.34 -5.01
N ALA A 89 -10.56 3.54 -4.44
CA ALA A 89 -11.43 4.62 -4.88
C ALA A 89 -11.09 5.08 -6.31
N MET A 90 -12.09 5.73 -6.94
CA MET A 90 -12.04 6.23 -8.31
C MET A 90 -12.44 7.72 -8.35
N CYS A 91 -11.78 8.54 -7.52
CA CYS A 91 -12.03 9.98 -7.54
C CYS A 91 -11.67 10.56 -8.90
N LEU A 92 -12.57 11.35 -9.49
CA LEU A 92 -12.39 11.95 -10.82
C LEU A 92 -11.13 12.82 -10.93
N TYR A 93 -10.66 13.36 -9.80
CA TYR A 93 -9.52 14.28 -9.69
C TYR A 93 -8.27 13.63 -9.04
N CYS A 94 -8.22 12.29 -8.94
CA CYS A 94 -7.11 11.64 -8.25
C CYS A 94 -5.77 11.82 -8.98
N TYR A 95 -4.84 12.56 -8.39
CA TYR A 95 -3.50 12.76 -8.97
C TYR A 95 -2.67 11.47 -9.06
N LEU A 96 -3.01 10.43 -8.28
CA LEU A 96 -2.33 9.14 -8.37
C LEU A 96 -2.55 8.49 -9.74
N VAL A 97 -3.64 8.80 -10.43
CA VAL A 97 -3.89 8.34 -11.81
C VAL A 97 -2.90 8.96 -12.79
N CYS A 98 -2.39 10.17 -12.54
CA CYS A 98 -1.35 10.77 -13.38
C CYS A 98 -0.02 10.00 -13.32
N ASN A 99 0.24 9.32 -12.20
CA ASN A 99 1.50 8.60 -11.96
C ASN A 99 1.39 7.10 -12.22
N TYR A 100 0.29 6.48 -11.79
CA TYR A 100 0.05 5.04 -11.92
C TYR A 100 -0.90 4.67 -13.07
N ASN A 101 -1.57 5.65 -13.68
CA ASN A 101 -2.59 5.45 -14.71
C ASN A 101 -3.64 4.41 -14.24
N LYS A 102 -4.01 3.48 -15.12
CA LYS A 102 -4.93 2.37 -14.82
C LYS A 102 -4.43 1.43 -13.71
N CYS A 103 -3.15 1.48 -13.37
CA CYS A 103 -2.54 0.68 -12.31
C CYS A 103 -2.59 1.34 -10.92
N SER A 104 -3.43 2.36 -10.71
CA SER A 104 -3.61 3.02 -9.39
C SER A 104 -4.45 2.20 -8.39
N TYR A 105 -4.53 0.88 -8.56
CA TYR A 105 -5.19 -0.06 -7.65
C TYR A 105 -4.50 -0.15 -6.28
N LEU A 106 -5.21 -0.70 -5.29
CA LEU A 106 -4.71 -0.79 -3.92
C LEU A 106 -3.64 -1.88 -3.79
N ARG A 107 -2.43 -1.47 -3.42
CA ARG A 107 -1.32 -2.35 -3.02
C ARG A 107 -1.08 -2.21 -1.51
N LEU A 108 -0.96 -3.33 -0.83
CA LEU A 108 -0.61 -3.43 0.58
C LEU A 108 0.77 -4.06 0.75
N PHE A 109 1.52 -3.55 1.72
CA PHE A 109 2.87 -4.01 2.03
C PHE A 109 2.91 -4.63 3.42
N VAL A 110 3.29 -5.90 3.48
CA VAL A 110 3.17 -6.70 4.71
C VAL A 110 4.34 -6.54 5.68
N ASN A 111 5.46 -5.97 5.22
CA ASN A 111 6.68 -5.76 6.02
C ASN A 111 6.63 -4.45 6.83
N ARG A 112 5.49 -4.17 7.47
CA ARG A 112 5.23 -2.90 8.18
C ARG A 112 6.20 -2.63 9.31
N GLU A 113 6.70 -3.67 9.96
CA GLU A 113 7.67 -3.57 11.06
C GLU A 113 8.99 -2.98 10.56
N GLN A 114 9.44 -3.37 9.36
CA GLN A 114 10.66 -2.81 8.75
C GLN A 114 10.49 -1.33 8.41
N MET A 115 9.33 -0.97 7.86
CA MET A 115 8.99 0.42 7.53
C MET A 115 8.93 1.30 8.78
N MET A 116 8.28 0.80 9.84
CA MET A 116 8.17 1.47 11.14
C MET A 116 9.53 1.64 11.82
N LEU A 117 10.36 0.58 11.86
CA LEU A 117 11.70 0.66 12.45
C LEU A 117 12.55 1.74 11.81
N LYS A 118 12.49 1.87 10.47
CA LYS A 118 13.18 2.95 9.77
C LYS A 118 12.63 4.32 10.17
N LEU A 119 11.31 4.47 10.23
CA LEU A 119 10.66 5.73 10.56
C LEU A 119 11.09 6.21 11.96
N LEU A 120 10.97 5.34 12.96
CA LEU A 120 11.38 5.64 14.33
C LEU A 120 12.87 5.96 14.41
N LYS A 121 13.73 5.22 13.69
CA LYS A 121 15.16 5.50 13.62
C LYS A 121 15.43 6.90 13.04
N THR A 122 14.82 7.23 11.90
CA THR A 122 14.99 8.54 11.24
C THR A 122 14.48 9.68 12.11
N GLY A 123 13.34 9.50 12.81
CA GLY A 123 12.84 10.49 13.77
C GLY A 123 13.77 10.71 14.96
N ARG A 124 14.34 9.63 15.52
CA ARG A 124 15.27 9.70 16.66
C ARG A 124 16.65 10.30 16.33
N GLU A 125 17.12 10.08 15.10
CA GLU A 125 18.43 10.60 14.63
C GLU A 125 18.35 12.06 14.18
N ALA A 126 17.16 12.63 14.02
CA ALA A 126 16.98 14.01 13.64
C ALA A 126 17.30 14.97 14.79
N ALA A 127 17.96 16.09 14.47
CA ALA A 127 18.31 17.12 15.45
C ALA A 127 17.07 17.85 16.01
N GLU A 128 16.02 17.95 15.21
CA GLU A 128 14.75 18.62 15.54
C GLU A 128 13.58 17.69 15.19
N PRO A 129 12.42 17.82 15.87
CA PRO A 129 11.22 17.06 15.53
C PRO A 129 10.88 17.14 14.03
N GLN A 130 10.64 15.99 13.41
CA GLN A 130 10.33 15.87 11.98
C GLN A 130 8.89 15.42 11.78
N THR A 131 8.24 15.94 10.75
CA THR A 131 6.90 15.53 10.32
C THR A 131 7.00 14.56 9.13
N PHE A 132 6.42 13.38 9.27
CA PHE A 132 6.45 12.31 8.26
C PHE A 132 5.06 12.09 7.64
N GLU A 133 4.95 12.29 6.33
CA GLU A 133 3.72 12.02 5.58
C GLU A 133 3.76 10.57 5.06
N ILE A 134 2.93 9.72 5.65
CA ILE A 134 2.85 8.27 5.37
C ILE A 134 1.72 7.89 4.41
N GLY A 135 0.80 8.82 4.12
CA GLY A 135 -0.38 8.63 3.29
C GLY A 135 -0.29 9.18 1.88
N SER A 136 0.75 9.95 1.51
CA SER A 136 0.82 10.64 0.20
C SER A 136 0.75 9.76 -1.06
N ASN A 137 0.79 8.42 -0.98
CA ASN A 137 0.64 7.54 -2.13
C ASN A 137 -0.56 6.61 -2.04
N SER A 138 -1.46 6.79 -1.07
CA SER A 138 -2.62 5.92 -0.82
C SER A 138 -3.66 6.62 0.05
N ASP A 139 -4.71 5.91 0.42
CA ASP A 139 -5.61 6.34 1.49
C ASP A 139 -5.44 5.39 2.68
N LEU A 140 -4.78 5.85 3.74
CA LEU A 140 -4.49 5.03 4.93
C LEU A 140 -5.72 4.74 5.77
N VAL A 141 -6.75 5.60 5.71
CA VAL A 141 -7.99 5.36 6.45
C VAL A 141 -8.74 4.22 5.78
N LEU A 142 -8.84 4.23 4.45
CA LEU A 142 -9.39 3.11 3.68
C LEU A 142 -8.57 1.85 3.88
N GLU A 143 -7.23 1.95 3.82
CA GLU A 143 -6.34 0.82 4.08
C GLU A 143 -6.56 0.20 5.47
N ASN A 144 -6.74 1.02 6.50
CA ASN A 144 -6.94 0.58 7.87
C ASN A 144 -8.17 -0.32 8.04
N THR A 145 -9.23 -0.11 7.25
CA THR A 145 -10.41 -0.99 7.26
C THR A 145 -10.09 -2.44 6.85
N ILE A 146 -8.96 -2.64 6.15
CA ILE A 146 -8.50 -3.94 5.69
C ILE A 146 -7.48 -4.53 6.66
N THR A 147 -6.54 -3.74 7.16
CA THR A 147 -5.33 -4.24 7.85
C THR A 147 -5.27 -3.92 9.35
N GLY A 148 -5.97 -2.89 9.83
CA GLY A 148 -5.74 -2.33 11.15
C GLY A 148 -4.38 -1.61 11.30
N ASN A 149 -3.67 -1.34 10.20
CA ASN A 149 -2.31 -0.79 10.23
C ASN A 149 -2.25 0.63 10.79
N LEU A 150 -3.26 1.47 10.58
CA LEU A 150 -3.21 2.86 11.04
C LEU A 150 -3.29 2.91 12.56
N ASN A 151 -4.17 2.12 13.17
CA ASN A 151 -4.24 2.01 14.64
C ASN A 151 -2.91 1.48 15.19
N TRP A 152 -2.40 0.38 14.61
CA TRP A 152 -1.10 -0.16 14.98
C TRP A 152 0.03 0.86 14.81
N THR A 153 -0.01 1.70 13.78
CA THR A 153 1.02 2.71 13.50
C THR A 153 1.00 3.84 14.52
N ILE A 154 -0.20 4.33 14.88
CA ILE A 154 -0.37 5.43 15.83
C ILE A 154 0.19 5.06 17.20
N ASP A 155 0.03 3.82 17.65
CA ASP A 155 0.51 3.35 18.96
C ASP A 155 2.05 3.43 19.15
N TYR A 156 2.82 3.63 18.07
CA TYR A 156 4.29 3.81 18.15
C TYR A 156 4.75 5.28 18.25
N PHE A 157 3.83 6.23 18.12
CA PHE A 157 4.11 7.68 18.24
C PHE A 157 3.58 8.22 19.56
#